data_AF-K9UDF7-F1
#
_entry.id   AF-K9UDF7-F1
#
_cell.length_a   1.000
_cell.length_b   1.000
_cell.length_c   1.000
_cell.angle_alpha   90.00
_cell.angle_beta   90.00
_cell.angle_gamma   90.00
#
_symmetry.space_group_name_H-M   'P 1'
#
loop_
_entity.id
_entity.type
_entity.pdbx_description
1 polymer ?
#
loop_
_entity_poly.entity_id
_entity_poly.type
_entity_poly.pdbx_seq_one_letter_code
_entity_poly.pdbx_strand_id
1 'polypeptide(L)' 'MNMQEVTKAQIDEARTWIRDCSWLDEAADLEDLTDEEVRRGIERHYDGGWIQFIANC' A
#
# COMPACT_ATOMS: atom_id res chain seq x y z
N MET A 1 3.17 -13.38 -17.34
CA MET A 1 3.14 -12.35 -16.28
C MET A 1 3.74 -13.01 -15.06
N ASN A 2 4.96 -12.61 -14.67
CA ASN A 2 5.56 -13.13 -13.45
C ASN A 2 4.78 -12.54 -12.30
N MET A 3 4.05 -13.40 -11.60
CA MET A 3 3.36 -13.08 -10.36
C MET A 3 4.46 -12.82 -9.33
N GLN A 4 4.98 -11.59 -9.31
CA GLN A 4 6.02 -11.18 -8.38
C GLN A 4 5.42 -11.32 -6.98
N GLU A 5 6.00 -12.20 -6.17
CA GLU A 5 5.74 -12.25 -4.75
C GLU A 5 5.90 -10.83 -4.21
N VAL A 6 4.84 -10.31 -3.61
CA VAL A 6 4.85 -8.98 -3.01
C VAL A 6 5.98 -8.98 -1.98
N THR A 7 6.97 -8.12 -2.22
CA THR A 7 8.12 -8.02 -1.33
C THR A 7 7.75 -7.20 -0.11
N LYS A 8 8.38 -7.49 1.03
CA LYS A 8 8.23 -6.68 2.24
C LYS A 8 8.54 -5.20 1.98
N ALA A 9 9.50 -4.90 1.11
CA ALA A 9 9.84 -3.55 0.71
C ALA A 9 8.66 -2.81 0.04
N GLN A 10 7.93 -3.48 -0.87
CA GLN A 10 6.75 -2.89 -1.53
C GLN A 10 5.60 -2.61 -0.55
N ILE A 11 5.43 -3.48 0.46
CA ILE A 11 4.45 -3.25 1.53
C ILE A 11 4.87 -2.07 2.42
N ASP A 12 6.15 -1.98 2.78
CA ASP A 12 6.67 -0.87 3.59
C ASP A 12 6.55 0.48 2.85
N GLU A 13 6.77 0.47 1.53
CA GLU A 13 6.58 1.63 0.67
C GLU A 13 5.11 2.02 0.54
N ALA A 14 4.21 1.05 0.37
CA ALA A 14 2.77 1.27 0.40
C ALA A 14 2.32 1.87 1.73
N ARG A 15 2.79 1.34 2.87
CA ARG A 15 2.52 1.91 4.21
C ARG A 15 2.99 3.35 4.33
N THR A 16 4.13 3.68 3.73
CA THR A 16 4.67 5.05 3.72
C THR A 16 3.81 5.99 2.87
N TRP A 17 3.46 5.57 1.65
CA TRP A 17 2.56 6.34 0.78
C TRP A 17 1.21 6.59 1.44
N ILE A 18 0.67 5.55 2.09
CA ILE A 18 -0.57 5.61 2.85
C ILE A 18 -0.47 6.65 3.98
N ARG A 19 0.64 6.67 4.73
CA ARG A 19 0.90 7.66 5.77
C ARG A 19 0.95 9.08 5.20
N ASP A 20 1.69 9.27 4.10
CA ASP A 20 1.87 10.58 3.46
C ASP A 20 0.55 11.13 2.91
N CYS A 21 -0.33 10.25 2.41
CA CYS A 21 -1.64 10.64 1.90
C CYS A 21 -2.67 10.92 3.02
N SER A 22 -2.35 10.61 4.29
CA SER A 22 -3.18 10.90 5.48
C SER A 22 -4.67 10.56 5.32
N TRP A 23 -4.97 9.50 4.58
CA TRP A 23 -6.33 9.05 4.29
C TRP A 23 -6.93 8.22 5.42
N LEU A 24 -6.14 7.90 6.45
CA LEU A 24 -6.57 7.51 7.78
C LEU A 24 -6.37 8.70 8.73
N ASP A 25 -7.42 9.05 9.47
CA ASP A 25 -7.44 10.20 10.41
C ASP A 25 -6.39 10.05 11.53
N GLU A 26 -5.92 8.83 11.84
CA GLU A 26 -4.89 8.57 12.84
C GLU A 26 -3.76 7.67 12.32
N ALA A 27 -2.52 8.09 12.57
CA ALA A 27 -1.33 7.31 12.23
C ALA A 27 -1.17 6.02 13.06
N ALA A 28 -1.87 5.91 14.19
CA ALA A 28 -1.88 4.72 15.03
C ALA A 28 -2.57 3.53 14.33
N ASP A 29 -3.61 3.79 13.55
CA ASP A 29 -4.33 2.75 12.79
C ASP A 29 -3.50 2.18 11.64
N LEU A 30 -2.45 2.89 11.21
CA LEU A 30 -1.56 2.48 10.11
C LEU A 30 -0.58 1.38 10.49
N GLU A 31 -0.09 1.40 11.73
CA GLU A 31 0.87 0.40 12.21
C GLU A 31 0.19 -0.96 12.40
N ASP A 32 -1.12 -0.96 12.67
CA ASP A 32 -1.95 -2.16 12.84
C ASP A 32 -2.53 -2.71 11.54
N LEU A 33 -2.39 -2.00 10.41
CA LEU A 33 -2.86 -2.51 9.12
C LEU A 33 -2.13 -3.80 8.76
N THR A 34 -2.90 -4.81 8.38
CA THR A 34 -2.38 -6.01 7.73
C THR A 34 -1.95 -5.71 6.30
N ASP A 35 -1.08 -6.55 5.73
CA ASP A 35 -0.61 -6.38 4.35
C ASP A 35 -1.77 -6.38 3.32
N GLU A 36 -2.84 -7.14 3.60
CA GLU A 36 -4.05 -7.15 2.79
C GLU A 36 -4.83 -5.83 2.88
N GLU A 37 -4.87 -5.19 4.05
CA GLU A 37 -5.51 -3.88 4.22
C GLU A 37 -4.70 -2.77 3.56
N VAL A 38 -3.37 -2.82 3.67
CA VAL A 38 -2.45 -1.96 2.92
C VAL A 38 -2.71 -2.10 1.42
N ARG A 39 -2.77 -3.33 0.91
CA ARG A 39 -3.06 -3.61 -0.50
C ARG A 39 -4.42 -3.05 -0.94
N ARG A 40 -5.48 -3.29 -0.16
CA ARG A 40 -6.82 -2.74 -0.42
C ARG A 40 -6.87 -1.23 -0.37
N GLY A 41 -6.00 -0.63 0.45
CA GLY A 41 -5.85 0.80 0.53
C GLY A 41 -5.32 1.42 -0.74
N ILE A 42 -4.18 0.90 -1.21
CA ILE A 42 -3.63 1.28 -2.51
C ILE A 42 -4.64 1.03 -3.62
N GLU A 43 -5.33 -0.11 -3.63
CA GLU A 43 -6.33 -0.44 -4.64
C GLU A 43 -7.46 0.59 -4.75
N ARG A 44 -7.83 1.23 -3.64
CA ARG A 44 -8.93 2.22 -3.59
C ARG A 44 -8.48 3.65 -3.84
N HIS A 45 -7.25 4.00 -3.48
CA HIS A 45 -6.79 5.40 -3.43
C HIS A 45 -5.67 5.74 -4.40
N TYR A 46 -4.92 4.75 -4.89
CA TYR A 46 -3.91 4.97 -5.93
C TYR A 46 -4.54 4.77 -7.32
N ASP A 47 -4.38 5.75 -8.20
CA ASP A 47 -4.87 5.66 -9.57
C ASP A 47 -4.08 4.59 -10.34
N GLY A 48 -4.74 3.49 -10.68
CA GLY A 48 -4.12 2.27 -11.22
C GLY A 48 -4.00 1.09 -10.24
N GLY A 49 -4.41 1.28 -8.99
CA GLY A 49 -4.47 0.24 -7.97
C GLY A 49 -3.12 -0.39 -7.62
N TRP A 50 -3.16 -1.54 -6.96
CA TRP A 50 -1.97 -2.22 -6.43
C TRP A 50 -0.96 -2.58 -7.52
N ILE A 51 -1.44 -3.06 -8.67
CA ILE A 51 -0.57 -3.52 -9.77
C ILE A 51 0.24 -2.36 -10.35
N GLN A 52 -0.39 -1.19 -10.53
CA GLN A 52 0.32 -0.03 -11.05
C GLN A 52 1.25 0.59 -10.00
N PHE A 53 0.84 0.53 -8.72
CA PHE A 53 1.70 0.93 -7.60
C PHE A 53 3.01 0.15 -7.59
N ILE A 54 2.96 -1.20 -7.57
CA ILE A 54 4.17 -2.03 -7.56
C ILE A 54 5.02 -1.92 -8.83
N ALA A 55 4.44 -1.48 -9.95
CA ALA A 55 5.18 -1.25 -11.18
C ALA A 55 5.94 0.10 -11.18
N ASN A 56 5.54 1.01 -10.30
CA ASN A 56 6.10 2.36 -10.16
C ASN A 56 6.98 2.54 -8.91
N CYS A 57 7.00 1.54 -8.01
CA CYS A 57 7.94 1.40 -6.89
C CYS A 57 9.24 0.73 -7.37
#